data_AF-A0A4R6QH92-F1
#
_entry.id   AF-A0A4R6QH92-F1
#
_cell.length_a   1.000
_cell.length_b   1.000
_cell.length_c   1.000
_cell.angle_alpha   90.00
_cell.angle_beta   90.00
_cell.angle_gamma   90.00
#
_symmetry.space_group_name_H-M   'P 1'
#
loop_
_entity.id
_entity.type
_entity.pdbx_description
1 polymer ?
#
loop_
_entity_poly.entity_id
_entity_poly.type
_entity_poly.pdbx_seq_one_letter_code
_entity_poly.pdbx_strand_id
1 'polypeptide(L)'
;MDLSQLGVPPARLKLRFNMAEFGASIKDTFDLVCPFLEQHPICPIEPACSLRVNDIYGRLRQMDPPPTIAALAADQTNYEPLIAAAIDTHEKLLLGHRLSTQRLAEHVTEELDACFAALKLAGKATADPPAGRAAPRKGSA
;
A
#
# COMPACT_ATOMS: atom_id res chain seq x y z
N MET A 1 15.65 23.69 4.93
CA MET A 1 16.28 23.05 3.75
C MET A 1 15.20 22.20 3.10
N ASP A 2 14.89 22.46 1.85
CA ASP A 2 13.80 21.80 1.10
C ASP A 2 14.39 21.00 -0.07
N LEU A 3 13.73 19.92 -0.49
CA LEU A 3 14.18 19.01 -1.55
C LEU A 3 14.29 19.71 -2.91
N SER A 4 13.52 20.78 -3.11
CA SER A 4 13.64 21.68 -4.26
C SER A 4 15.04 22.29 -4.39
N GLN A 5 15.67 22.63 -3.26
CA GLN A 5 17.04 23.19 -3.22
C GLN A 5 18.10 22.14 -3.55
N LEU A 6 17.75 20.85 -3.48
CA LEU A 6 18.57 19.72 -3.91
C LEU A 6 18.26 19.30 -5.37
N GLY A 7 17.47 20.08 -6.10
CA GLY A 7 17.13 19.81 -7.50
C GLY A 7 16.04 18.75 -7.70
N VAL A 8 15.30 18.38 -6.65
CA VAL A 8 14.16 17.45 -6.76
C VAL A 8 12.88 18.26 -7.00
N PRO A 9 12.28 18.20 -8.21
CA PRO A 9 11.04 18.91 -8.46
C PRO A 9 9.87 18.30 -7.64
N PRO A 10 8.92 19.13 -7.14
CA PRO A 10 7.75 18.68 -6.39
C PRO A 10 6.96 17.53 -7.02
N ALA A 11 6.89 17.48 -8.35
CA ALA A 11 6.18 16.44 -9.09
C ALA A 11 6.76 15.01 -8.89
N ARG A 12 8.02 14.90 -8.45
CA ARG A 12 8.66 13.61 -8.11
C ARG A 12 8.28 13.11 -6.72
N LEU A 13 7.80 13.99 -5.84
CA LEU A 13 7.29 13.60 -4.54
C LEU A 13 5.85 13.13 -4.69
N LYS A 14 5.59 11.92 -4.19
CA LYS A 14 4.30 11.25 -4.25
C LYS A 14 3.79 11.08 -2.84
N LEU A 15 2.59 11.61 -2.59
CA LEU A 15 1.93 11.50 -1.30
C LEU A 15 0.83 10.43 -1.38
N ARG A 16 0.79 9.57 -0.38
CA ARG A 16 -0.29 8.62 -0.17
C ARG A 16 -0.83 8.79 1.23
N PHE A 17 -2.14 8.97 1.33
CA PHE A 17 -2.85 9.02 2.60
C PHE A 17 -3.15 7.61 3.06
N ASN A 18 -2.69 7.22 4.24
CA ASN A 18 -2.90 5.87 4.78
C ASN A 18 -3.84 5.93 5.98
N MET A 19 -4.61 4.87 6.21
CA MET A 19 -5.60 4.81 7.31
C MET A 19 -6.66 5.90 7.18
N ALA A 20 -7.15 6.15 5.95
CA ALA A 20 -8.30 7.02 5.75
C ALA A 20 -9.56 6.37 6.33
N GLU A 21 -10.35 7.13 7.07
CA GLU A 21 -11.60 6.64 7.65
C GLU A 21 -12.71 6.56 6.58
N PHE A 22 -13.59 5.58 6.71
CA PHE A 22 -14.71 5.44 5.77
C PHE A 22 -15.71 6.59 5.95
N GLY A 23 -16.05 7.27 4.85
CA GLY A 23 -17.00 8.39 4.83
C GLY A 23 -16.43 9.72 5.30
N ALA A 24 -15.20 9.76 5.81
CA ALA A 24 -14.48 11.01 6.09
C ALA A 24 -13.81 11.54 4.82
N SER A 25 -13.73 12.87 4.68
CA SER A 25 -12.90 13.43 3.62
C SER A 25 -11.42 13.36 4.00
N ILE A 26 -10.53 13.29 3.00
CA ILE A 26 -9.08 13.35 3.22
C ILE A 26 -8.69 14.66 3.90
N LYS A 27 -9.40 15.76 3.62
CA LYS A 27 -9.14 17.04 4.26
C LYS A 27 -9.47 17.01 5.75
N ASP A 28 -10.55 16.32 6.14
CA ASP A 28 -10.91 16.20 7.56
C ASP A 28 -9.97 15.24 8.30
N THR A 29 -9.57 14.15 7.64
CA THR A 29 -8.68 13.14 8.24
C THR A 29 -7.24 13.66 8.38
N PHE A 30 -6.79 14.51 7.45
CA PHE A 30 -5.44 15.06 7.40
C PHE A 30 -5.48 16.60 7.47
N ASP A 31 -6.25 17.11 8.43
CA ASP A 31 -6.55 18.52 8.67
C ASP A 31 -5.32 19.42 8.90
N LEU A 32 -4.20 18.87 9.36
CA LEU A 32 -2.93 19.61 9.48
C LEU A 32 -2.09 19.55 8.19
N VAL A 33 -2.09 18.40 7.51
CA VAL A 33 -1.20 18.16 6.35
C VAL A 33 -1.76 18.83 5.10
N CYS A 34 -3.07 18.77 4.88
CA CYS A 34 -3.69 19.36 3.69
C CYS A 34 -3.50 20.89 3.65
N PRO A 35 -3.81 21.68 4.69
CA PRO A 35 -3.56 23.12 4.69
C PRO A 35 -2.07 23.47 4.59
N PHE A 36 -1.19 22.67 5.22
CA PHE A 36 0.26 22.88 5.10
C PHE A 36 0.73 22.75 3.64
N LEU A 37 0.26 21.74 2.92
CA LEU A 37 0.63 21.52 1.51
C LEU A 37 -0.03 22.53 0.56
N GLU A 38 -1.19 23.08 0.92
CA GLU A 38 -1.81 24.20 0.20
C GLU A 38 -0.98 25.50 0.35
N GLN A 39 -0.41 25.76 1.54
CA GLN A 39 0.46 26.90 1.79
C GLN A 39 1.90 26.71 1.26
N HIS A 40 2.36 25.47 1.26
CA HIS A 40 3.71 25.07 0.85
C HIS A 40 3.62 23.90 -0.14
N PRO A 41 3.52 24.15 -1.46
CA PRO A 41 3.27 23.13 -2.48
C PRO A 41 4.52 22.29 -2.79
N ILE A 42 4.97 21.52 -1.80
CA ILE A 42 6.14 20.63 -1.86
C ILE A 42 5.83 19.38 -2.68
N CYS A 43 4.56 18.96 -2.75
CA CYS A 43 4.09 17.89 -3.63
C CYS A 43 2.61 18.12 -4.02
N PRO A 44 2.17 17.56 -5.17
CA PRO A 44 0.76 17.61 -5.55
C PRO A 44 -0.09 16.73 -4.63
N ILE A 45 -1.26 17.22 -4.23
CA ILE A 45 -2.26 16.46 -3.48
C ILE A 45 -3.21 15.78 -4.47
N GLU A 46 -3.34 14.46 -4.36
CA GLU A 46 -4.34 13.67 -5.07
C GLU A 46 -5.12 12.86 -4.04
N PRO A 47 -6.32 13.29 -3.62
CA PRO A 47 -7.10 12.62 -2.58
C PRO A 47 -7.45 11.16 -2.91
N ALA A 48 -7.52 10.81 -4.21
CA ALA A 48 -7.71 9.44 -4.65
C ALA A 48 -6.51 8.52 -4.34
N CYS A 49 -5.34 9.08 -3.99
CA CYS A 49 -4.19 8.32 -3.51
C CYS A 49 -4.30 8.05 -2.00
N SER A 50 -5.39 7.39 -1.62
CA SER A 50 -5.68 7.05 -0.23
C SER A 50 -5.95 5.55 -0.06
N LEU A 51 -5.55 5.02 1.09
CA LEU A 51 -5.86 3.67 1.54
C LEU A 51 -6.67 3.77 2.81
N ARG A 52 -7.82 3.11 2.84
CA ARG A 52 -8.65 3.08 4.03
C ARG A 52 -8.10 2.18 5.11
N VAL A 53 -8.57 2.42 6.33
CA VAL A 53 -8.38 1.49 7.44
C VAL A 53 -8.95 0.12 7.06
N ASN A 54 -8.15 -0.92 7.30
CA ASN A 54 -8.55 -2.31 7.15
C ASN A 54 -7.70 -3.23 8.05
N ASP A 55 -8.19 -4.45 8.28
CA ASP A 55 -7.59 -5.39 9.23
C ASP A 55 -6.63 -6.40 8.58
N ILE A 56 -6.27 -6.27 7.30
CA ILE A 56 -5.57 -7.34 6.56
C ILE A 56 -4.23 -7.67 7.20
N TYR A 57 -3.47 -6.66 7.62
CA TYR A 57 -2.18 -6.86 8.28
C TYR A 57 -2.33 -7.44 9.68
N GLY A 58 -3.45 -7.17 10.36
CA GLY A 58 -3.81 -7.83 11.62
C GLY A 58 -3.96 -9.33 11.43
N ARG A 59 -4.70 -9.75 10.40
CA ARG A 59 -4.95 -11.16 10.06
C ARG A 59 -3.70 -11.88 9.58
N LEU A 60 -2.91 -11.25 8.71
CA LEU A 60 -1.67 -11.82 8.18
C LEU A 60 -0.67 -12.17 9.28
N ARG A 61 -0.54 -11.34 10.32
CA ARG A 61 0.37 -11.59 11.45
C ARG A 61 -0.01 -12.81 12.30
N GLN A 62 -1.24 -13.31 12.19
CA GLN A 62 -1.68 -14.52 12.89
C GLN A 62 -1.40 -15.79 12.09
N MET A 63 -0.94 -15.67 10.84
CA MET A 63 -0.59 -16.79 9.95
C MET A 63 0.93 -17.00 9.97
N ASP A 64 1.38 -18.26 9.98
CA ASP A 64 2.80 -18.61 9.97
C ASP A 64 3.09 -19.70 8.92
N PRO A 65 3.90 -19.42 7.87
CA PRO A 65 4.42 -18.09 7.53
C PRO A 65 3.33 -17.14 7.01
N PRO A 66 3.48 -15.82 7.16
CA PRO A 66 2.49 -14.86 6.67
C PRO A 66 2.51 -14.81 5.14
N PRO A 67 1.37 -15.09 4.46
CA PRO A 67 1.28 -14.96 3.01
C PRO A 67 1.29 -13.47 2.59
N THR A 68 1.51 -13.22 1.29
CA THR A 68 1.31 -11.89 0.74
C THR A 68 -0.18 -11.63 0.51
N ILE A 69 -0.60 -10.36 0.50
CA ILE A 69 -1.99 -9.97 0.17
C ILE A 69 -2.37 -10.48 -1.22
N ALA A 70 -1.47 -10.36 -2.20
CA ALA A 70 -1.69 -10.86 -3.55
C ALA A 70 -1.88 -12.38 -3.59
N ALA A 71 -1.13 -13.15 -2.78
CA ALA A 71 -1.30 -14.60 -2.70
C ALA A 71 -2.66 -14.99 -2.10
N LEU A 72 -3.15 -14.24 -1.10
CA LEU A 72 -4.49 -14.44 -0.55
C LEU A 72 -5.59 -14.08 -1.55
N ALA A 73 -5.44 -12.97 -2.28
CA ALA A 73 -6.41 -12.54 -3.28
C ALA A 73 -6.47 -13.49 -4.51
N ALA A 74 -5.35 -14.15 -4.81
CA ALA A 74 -5.27 -15.14 -5.89
C ALA A 74 -5.68 -16.56 -5.47
N ASP A 75 -6.03 -16.78 -4.19
CA ASP A 75 -6.55 -18.07 -3.73
C ASP A 75 -7.85 -18.39 -4.48
N GLN A 76 -7.95 -19.57 -5.08
CA GLN A 76 -9.14 -20.03 -5.82
C GLN A 76 -9.96 -21.05 -5.02
N THR A 77 -9.61 -21.26 -3.76
CA THR A 77 -10.31 -22.21 -2.89
C THR A 77 -11.78 -21.80 -2.74
N ASN A 78 -12.69 -22.69 -3.14
CA ASN A 78 -14.12 -22.47 -2.93
C ASN A 78 -14.48 -22.87 -1.49
N TYR A 79 -14.37 -21.91 -0.56
CA TYR A 79 -14.62 -22.16 0.86
C TYR A 79 -16.09 -22.42 1.21
N GLU A 80 -17.06 -21.90 0.43
CA GLU A 80 -18.49 -22.06 0.72
C GLU A 80 -18.94 -23.52 0.84
N PRO A 81 -18.64 -24.43 -0.12
CA PRO A 81 -18.96 -25.85 0.03
C PRO A 81 -18.16 -26.53 1.13
N LEU A 82 -16.92 -26.10 1.41
CA LEU A 82 -16.10 -26.65 2.49
C LEU A 82 -16.72 -26.32 3.87
N ILE A 83 -17.17 -25.09 4.07
CA ILE A 83 -17.85 -24.65 5.29
C ILE A 83 -19.17 -25.42 5.47
N ALA A 84 -19.93 -25.62 4.38
CA ALA A 84 -21.18 -26.36 4.41
C ALA A 84 -20.98 -27.85 4.76
N ALA A 85 -19.89 -28.45 4.26
CA ALA A 85 -19.55 -29.85 4.47
C ALA A 85 -18.89 -30.14 5.83
N ALA A 86 -18.28 -29.13 6.47
CA ALA A 86 -17.64 -29.29 7.77
C ALA A 86 -18.65 -29.75 8.83
N ILE A 87 -18.23 -30.71 9.66
CA ILE A 87 -19.07 -31.27 10.73
C ILE A 87 -18.77 -30.54 12.03
N ASP A 88 -17.49 -30.25 12.27
CA ASP A 88 -17.00 -29.60 13.47
C ASP A 88 -17.19 -28.08 13.42
N THR A 89 -17.56 -27.49 14.56
CA THR A 89 -17.79 -26.04 14.65
C THR A 89 -16.48 -25.26 14.56
N HIS A 90 -15.39 -25.79 15.13
CA HIS A 90 -14.10 -25.14 15.05
C HIS A 90 -13.54 -25.18 13.61
N GLU A 91 -13.71 -26.29 12.88
CA GLU A 91 -13.41 -26.36 11.44
C GLU A 91 -14.21 -25.33 10.61
N LYS A 92 -15.52 -25.18 10.86
CA LYS A 92 -16.35 -24.15 10.21
C LYS A 92 -15.82 -22.74 10.44
N LEU A 93 -15.43 -22.42 11.68
CA LEU A 93 -14.89 -21.11 12.02
C LEU A 93 -13.56 -20.85 11.31
N LEU A 94 -12.66 -21.84 11.24
CA LEU A 94 -11.39 -21.72 10.52
C LEU A 94 -11.62 -21.47 9.02
N LEU A 95 -12.50 -22.23 8.39
CA LEU A 95 -12.82 -22.06 6.97
C LEU A 95 -13.50 -20.70 6.70
N GLY A 96 -14.41 -20.27 7.58
CA GLY A 96 -15.04 -18.95 7.51
C GLY A 96 -14.05 -17.80 7.66
N HIS A 97 -13.07 -17.94 8.58
CA HIS A 97 -12.00 -16.96 8.73
C HIS A 97 -11.12 -16.86 7.48
N ARG A 98 -10.79 -18.00 6.84
CA ARG A 98 -10.03 -18.03 5.58
C ARG A 98 -10.78 -17.33 4.45
N LEU A 99 -12.05 -17.65 4.23
CA LEU A 99 -12.91 -16.99 3.24
C LEU A 99 -13.01 -15.48 3.48
N SER A 100 -13.25 -15.06 4.72
CA SER A 100 -13.32 -13.64 5.07
C SER A 100 -12.00 -12.92 4.79
N THR A 101 -10.87 -13.59 5.02
CA THR A 101 -9.53 -13.03 4.81
C THR A 101 -9.17 -12.93 3.32
N GLN A 102 -9.56 -13.93 2.52
CA GLN A 102 -9.46 -13.91 1.06
C GLN A 102 -10.24 -12.73 0.48
N ARG A 103 -11.52 -12.57 0.82
CA ARG A 103 -12.37 -11.45 0.36
C ARG A 103 -11.81 -10.08 0.77
N LEU A 104 -11.26 -9.98 1.98
CA LEU A 104 -10.59 -8.76 2.42
C LEU A 104 -9.34 -8.48 1.58
N ALA A 105 -8.55 -9.51 1.25
CA ALA A 105 -7.36 -9.36 0.43
C ALA A 105 -7.68 -8.93 -1.01
N GLU A 106 -8.74 -9.48 -1.62
CA GLU A 106 -9.26 -9.05 -2.93
C GLU A 106 -9.59 -7.56 -2.91
N HIS A 107 -10.44 -7.15 -1.95
CA HIS A 107 -10.86 -5.76 -1.81
C HIS A 107 -9.70 -4.79 -1.56
N VAL A 108 -8.74 -5.17 -0.70
CA VAL A 108 -7.53 -4.36 -0.45
C VAL A 108 -6.63 -4.29 -1.69
N THR A 109 -6.58 -5.33 -2.51
CA THR A 109 -5.81 -5.33 -3.77
C THR A 109 -6.40 -4.32 -4.75
N GLU A 110 -7.73 -4.32 -4.93
CA GLU A 110 -8.43 -3.34 -5.77
C GLU A 110 -8.19 -1.90 -5.27
N GLU A 111 -8.21 -1.68 -3.96
CA GLU A 111 -7.95 -0.37 -3.36
C GLU A 111 -6.49 0.08 -3.56
N LEU A 112 -5.53 -0.83 -3.43
CA LEU A 112 -4.13 -0.56 -3.72
C LEU A 112 -3.95 -0.18 -5.20
N ASP A 113 -4.53 -0.96 -6.12
CA ASP A 113 -4.44 -0.70 -7.56
C ASP A 113 -5.03 0.67 -7.92
N ALA A 114 -6.20 1.00 -7.38
CA ALA A 114 -6.82 2.32 -7.57
C ALA A 114 -5.94 3.45 -7.03
N CYS A 115 -5.37 3.28 -5.83
CA CYS A 115 -4.47 4.24 -5.21
C CYS A 115 -3.20 4.46 -6.05
N PHE A 116 -2.59 3.39 -6.56
CA PHE A 116 -1.37 3.49 -7.37
C PHE A 116 -1.63 4.02 -8.78
N ALA A 117 -2.78 3.71 -9.37
CA ALA A 117 -3.23 4.32 -10.62
C ALA A 117 -3.41 5.84 -10.47
N ALA A 118 -4.00 6.29 -9.36
CA ALA A 118 -4.18 7.71 -9.05
C ALA A 118 -2.85 8.46 -8.90
N LEU A 119 -1.79 7.80 -8.41
CA LEU A 119 -0.45 8.39 -8.31
C LEU A 119 0.18 8.74 -9.66
N LYS A 120 -0.42 8.29 -10.78
CA LYS A 120 0.03 8.49 -12.17
C LYS A 120 1.53 8.25 -12.25
N LEU A 121 1.96 7.07 -11.79
CA LEU A 121 3.35 6.63 -11.81
C LEU A 121 3.81 6.31 -13.25
N ALA A 122 3.61 7.25 -14.17
CA ALA A 122 4.21 7.25 -15.50
C ALA A 122 5.58 7.93 -15.39
N GLY A 123 6.55 7.20 -14.84
CA GLY A 123 7.96 7.55 -14.88
C GLY A 123 8.67 6.53 -15.73
N LYS A 124 9.14 6.93 -16.92
CA LYS A 124 10.10 6.17 -17.72
C LYS A 124 11.19 5.70 -16.76
N ALA A 125 11.35 4.38 -16.60
CA ALA A 125 12.51 3.82 -15.94
C ALA A 125 13.73 4.08 -16.83
N THR A 126 14.19 5.34 -16.92
CA THR A 126 15.56 5.61 -17.28
C THR A 126 16.37 5.21 -16.06
N ALA A 127 16.92 4.00 -16.15
CA ALA A 127 18.01 3.55 -15.32
C ALA A 127 19.17 4.55 -15.50
N ASP A 128 19.15 5.62 -14.72
CA ASP A 128 20.37 6.33 -14.40
C ASP A 128 21.06 5.51 -13.29
N PRO A 129 22.26 4.97 -13.54
CA PRO A 129 23.00 4.28 -12.49
C PRO A 129 23.27 5.26 -11.34
N PRO A 130 23.24 4.81 -10.08
CA PRO A 130 23.51 5.68 -8.95
C PRO A 130 24.92 6.26 -9.08
N ALA A 131 24.99 7.57 -9.31
CA ALA A 131 26.21 8.33 -9.24
C ALA A 131 26.78 8.23 -7.82
N GLY A 132 27.98 7.67 -7.71
CA GLY A 132 28.80 7.78 -6.49
C GLY A 132 28.89 6.53 -5.61
N ARG A 133 29.47 5.46 -6.14
CA ARG A 133 30.47 4.71 -5.35
C ARG A 133 31.83 5.00 -5.95
N ALA A 134 32.57 5.91 -5.32
CA ALA A 134 33.97 6.13 -5.62
C ALA A 134 34.73 4.81 -5.49
N ALA A 135 35.31 4.35 -6.59
CA ALA A 135 36.23 3.22 -6.57
C ALA A 135 37.50 3.61 -5.77
N PRO A 136 38.07 2.71 -4.96
CA PRO A 136 39.30 2.99 -4.24
C PRO A 136 40.45 3.13 -5.25
N ARG A 137 41.20 4.23 -5.15
CA ARG A 137 42.48 4.42 -5.85
C ARG A 137 43.42 3.30 -5.43
N LYS A 138 43.81 2.41 -6.35
CA LYS A 138 44.92 1.49 -6.12
C LYS A 138 46.19 2.33 -5.96
N GLY A 139 46.76 2.28 -4.75
CA GLY A 139 48.07 2.83 -4.45
C GLY A 139 49.15 2.05 -5.20
N SER A 140 50.10 2.79 -5.75
CA SER A 140 51.36 2.31 -6.28
C SER A 140 52.20 1.66 -5.19
N ALA A 141 52.77 0.49 -5.51
CA ALA A 141 54.05 0.00 -5.00
C ALA A 141 54.75 -0.70 -6.17
#